data_AF-A0A4S2H691-F1
#
_entry.id   AF-A0A4S2H691-F1
#
_cell.length_a   1.000
_cell.length_b   1.000
_cell.length_c   1.000
_cell.angle_alpha   90.00
_cell.angle_beta   90.00
_cell.angle_gamma   90.00
#
_symmetry.space_group_name_H-M   'P 1'
#
loop_
_entity.id
_entity.type
_entity.pdbx_description
1 polymer ?
#
loop_
_entity_poly.entity_id
_entity_poly.type
_entity_poly.pdbx_seq_one_letter_code
_entity_poly.pdbx_strand_id
1 'polypeptide(L)'
;MKVMRKFCSRLLMVFGLAMAIGLLSPQMEVNAKTPTITVKKVDQNTAKKVHKQLMKGKAFKLRIKGGEENFIKQFQKLSKKVATCTDEGFNIFPICMKDSLYFGVSGGRNPKTSGGYTSFNVTKADCQEYIYGIKFARREYKDFKAYVDKALKESEYLLSVVNTDKVYVDEVNYKTRAALTKDVEKTIANLRELSKYLKKTKFRNLSETMKARVVLEVGGANEKNEWGKRSMTYTDGNTDKTAFKYLYQRKACGHTRRFTKVACKMCAVFGIGEYDQIKGMTDEGYVAEAVKIKMKAYSGKTRYAVVEVGEFCPYDGYVGFETWSADTPYCRWKKNHRVIKKIKKTQQLRNITLTKRQKAVYELSPDGLNLGKDLVIYNLDVPKSEW
;
A
#
# COMPACT_ATOMS: atom_id res chain seq x y z
N MET A 1 31.64 60.06 -3.52
CA MET A 1 32.46 58.83 -3.54
C MET A 1 32.71 58.15 -2.17
N LYS A 2 32.69 58.84 -1.01
CA LYS A 2 32.94 58.20 0.31
C LYS A 2 31.81 57.30 0.85
N VAL A 3 30.56 57.48 0.39
CA VAL A 3 29.39 56.71 0.86
C VAL A 3 29.30 55.33 0.20
N MET A 4 29.64 55.22 -1.10
CA MET A 4 29.68 53.93 -1.82
C MET A 4 30.75 52.97 -1.28
N ARG A 5 31.93 53.47 -0.87
CA ARG A 5 32.99 52.61 -0.31
C ARG A 5 32.60 51.93 1.01
N LYS A 6 31.85 52.61 1.88
CA LYS A 6 31.36 52.03 3.15
C LYS A 6 30.21 51.02 2.93
N PHE A 7 29.40 51.21 1.90
CA PHE A 7 28.31 50.28 1.58
C PHE A 7 28.84 49.00 0.93
N CYS A 8 29.78 49.10 -0.01
CA CYS A 8 30.43 47.94 -0.63
C CYS A 8 31.30 47.15 0.37
N SER A 9 31.99 47.78 1.31
CA SER A 9 32.82 47.04 2.29
C SER A 9 31.97 46.27 3.31
N ARG A 10 30.80 46.79 3.71
CA ARG A 10 29.86 46.08 4.60
C ARG A 10 29.19 44.90 3.89
N LEU A 11 28.81 45.05 2.62
CA LEU A 11 28.27 43.94 1.82
C LEU A 11 29.32 42.84 1.57
N LEU A 12 30.57 43.20 1.28
CA LEU A 12 31.67 42.23 1.12
C LEU A 12 32.00 41.47 2.42
N MET A 13 31.92 42.11 3.60
CA MET A 13 32.05 41.39 4.87
C MET A 13 30.89 40.43 5.13
N VAL A 14 29.64 40.80 4.80
CA VAL A 14 28.46 39.92 4.99
C VAL A 14 28.51 38.72 4.04
N PHE A 15 28.93 38.92 2.78
CA PHE A 15 29.14 37.81 1.85
C PHE A 15 30.36 36.96 2.19
N GLY A 16 31.45 37.56 2.68
CA GLY A 16 32.62 36.85 3.18
C GLY A 16 32.31 35.97 4.40
N LEU A 17 31.50 36.47 5.33
CA LEU A 17 31.08 35.70 6.52
C LEU A 17 30.06 34.60 6.16
N ALA A 18 29.13 34.87 5.24
CA ALA A 18 28.17 33.88 4.75
C ALA A 18 28.84 32.75 3.95
N MET A 19 29.89 33.08 3.17
CA MET A 19 30.70 32.07 2.48
C MET A 19 31.64 31.33 3.44
N ALA A 20 32.17 31.97 4.49
CA ALA A 20 32.94 31.27 5.52
C ALA A 20 32.05 30.29 6.33
N ILE A 21 30.80 30.65 6.65
CA ILE A 21 29.84 29.74 7.30
C ILE A 21 29.37 28.64 6.33
N GLY A 22 29.22 28.95 5.03
CA GLY A 22 28.91 27.97 3.99
C GLY A 22 30.04 26.97 3.73
N LEU A 23 31.30 27.41 3.78
CA LEU A 23 32.49 26.60 3.52
C LEU A 23 33.02 25.86 4.76
N LEU A 24 32.65 26.28 5.98
CA LEU A 24 32.96 25.56 7.23
C LEU A 24 31.92 24.48 7.61
N SER A 25 30.88 24.28 6.79
CA SER A 25 29.77 23.38 7.12
C SER A 25 29.79 21.94 6.54
N PRO A 26 30.93 21.38 6.06
CA PRO A 26 31.10 19.91 6.03
C PRO A 26 31.74 19.34 7.30
N GLN A 27 32.40 20.17 8.13
CA GLN A 27 33.18 19.69 9.30
C GLN A 27 32.55 20.02 10.66
N MET A 28 31.37 20.65 10.69
CA MET A 28 30.52 20.75 11.88
C MET A 28 29.29 19.83 11.81
N GLU A 29 29.44 18.59 11.32
CA GLU A 29 28.70 17.49 11.97
C GLU A 29 29.38 17.23 13.32
N VAL A 30 29.14 18.14 14.26
CA VAL A 30 29.30 17.88 15.70
C VAL A 30 28.71 16.50 15.92
N ASN A 31 29.50 15.61 16.52
CA ASN A 31 29.24 14.22 16.87
C ASN A 31 27.91 14.09 17.64
N ALA A 32 26.80 14.27 16.93
CA ALA A 32 25.50 14.54 17.51
C ALA A 32 24.99 13.20 18.00
N LYS A 33 25.17 12.98 19.31
CA LYS A 33 24.78 11.77 20.01
C LYS A 33 23.40 11.34 19.53
N THR A 34 23.34 10.16 18.90
CA THR A 34 22.10 9.61 18.35
C THR A 34 21.00 9.69 19.41
N PRO A 35 19.88 10.41 19.17
CA PRO A 35 18.84 10.61 20.17
C PRO A 35 18.36 9.27 20.72
N THR A 36 18.25 9.17 22.04
CA THR A 36 17.78 7.94 22.70
C THR A 36 16.41 8.19 23.31
N ILE A 37 15.44 7.34 22.96
CA ILE A 37 14.13 7.30 23.58
C ILE A 37 14.09 6.10 24.53
N THR A 38 14.07 6.38 25.82
CA THR A 38 13.88 5.36 26.85
C THR A 38 12.39 5.17 27.12
N VAL A 39 11.88 3.97 26.82
CA VAL A 39 10.49 3.59 27.01
C VAL A 39 10.33 3.08 28.44
N LYS A 40 9.76 3.92 29.32
CA LYS A 40 9.37 3.52 30.68
C LYS A 40 8.02 2.80 30.70
N LYS A 41 7.08 3.24 29.84
CA LYS A 41 5.72 2.69 29.70
C LYS A 41 5.31 2.74 28.23
N VAL A 42 4.58 1.71 27.77
CA VAL A 42 4.01 1.69 26.42
C VAL A 42 2.62 2.32 26.44
N ASP A 43 2.56 3.62 26.24
CA ASP A 43 1.35 4.43 26.20
C ASP A 43 1.31 5.36 24.98
N GLN A 44 0.22 6.13 24.83
CA GLN A 44 0.03 7.00 23.68
C GLN A 44 1.00 8.19 23.67
N ASN A 45 1.42 8.68 24.85
CA ASN A 45 2.38 9.78 24.94
C ASN A 45 3.76 9.35 24.44
N THR A 46 4.19 8.14 24.81
CA THR A 46 5.42 7.53 24.31
C THR A 46 5.33 7.25 22.82
N ALA A 47 4.19 6.75 22.34
CA ALA A 47 3.95 6.56 20.91
C ALA A 47 4.05 7.86 20.12
N LYS A 48 3.46 8.97 20.60
CA LYS A 48 3.57 10.30 19.98
C LYS A 48 5.02 10.80 19.93
N LYS A 49 5.82 10.55 20.98
CA LYS A 49 7.27 10.89 20.99
C LYS A 49 8.04 10.12 19.93
N VAL A 50 7.80 8.81 19.83
CA VAL A 50 8.42 7.95 18.80
C VAL A 50 7.96 8.35 17.40
N HIS A 51 6.66 8.59 17.20
CA HIS A 51 6.11 9.10 15.95
C HIS A 51 6.79 10.41 15.52
N LYS A 52 6.88 11.40 16.43
CA LYS A 52 7.57 12.67 16.16
C LYS A 52 9.02 12.44 15.73
N GLN A 53 9.73 11.51 16.38
CA GLN A 53 11.11 11.21 16.04
C GLN A 53 11.25 10.48 14.69
N LEU A 54 10.36 9.53 14.38
CA LEU A 54 10.29 8.88 13.06
C LEU A 54 10.06 9.92 11.96
N MET A 55 9.15 10.88 12.17
CA MET A 55 8.84 11.93 11.21
C MET A 55 9.98 12.92 10.97
N LYS A 56 10.95 13.04 11.89
CA LYS A 56 12.19 13.80 11.62
C LYS A 56 13.08 13.13 10.57
N GLY A 57 12.88 11.84 10.29
CA GLY A 57 13.63 11.11 9.27
C GLY A 57 15.11 10.86 9.63
N LYS A 58 15.50 11.03 10.90
CA LYS A 58 16.86 10.83 11.41
C LYS A 58 16.93 9.58 12.30
N ALA A 59 18.08 8.92 12.31
CA ALA A 59 18.30 7.75 13.16
C ALA A 59 18.13 8.08 14.65
N PHE A 60 17.67 7.11 15.44
CA PHE A 60 17.52 7.22 16.89
C PHE A 60 17.58 5.84 17.54
N LYS A 61 17.88 5.81 18.84
CA LYS A 61 17.95 4.59 19.63
C LYS A 61 16.67 4.43 20.45
N LEU A 62 16.00 3.29 20.33
CA LEU A 62 14.94 2.85 21.25
C LEU A 62 15.57 2.02 22.36
N ARG A 63 15.24 2.33 23.62
CA ARG A 63 15.75 1.62 24.79
C ARG A 63 14.60 1.19 25.70
N ILE A 64 14.56 -0.09 26.08
CA ILE A 64 13.54 -0.68 26.95
C ILE A 64 14.24 -1.48 28.06
N LYS A 65 13.73 -1.41 29.30
CA LYS A 65 14.29 -2.16 30.43
C LYS A 65 14.05 -3.67 30.23
N GLY A 66 15.00 -4.51 30.62
CA GLY A 66 14.94 -5.97 30.51
C GLY A 66 15.65 -6.51 29.27
N GLY A 67 15.56 -7.84 29.07
CA GLY A 67 16.19 -8.56 27.97
C GLY A 67 15.45 -8.48 26.63
N GLU A 68 16.01 -9.15 25.63
CA GLU A 68 15.59 -9.06 24.22
C GLU A 68 14.13 -9.48 24.01
N GLU A 69 13.67 -10.53 24.67
CA GLU A 69 12.29 -11.00 24.55
C GLU A 69 11.28 -9.93 25.02
N ASN A 70 11.56 -9.29 26.16
CA ASN A 70 10.73 -8.19 26.65
C ASN A 70 10.80 -6.99 25.71
N PHE A 71 11.99 -6.66 25.19
CA PHE A 71 12.15 -5.59 24.21
C PHE A 71 11.25 -5.83 22.99
N ILE A 72 11.29 -7.02 22.40
CA ILE A 72 10.50 -7.37 21.22
C ILE A 72 9.01 -7.22 21.50
N LYS A 73 8.51 -7.80 22.61
CA LYS A 73 7.10 -7.71 23.01
C LYS A 73 6.66 -6.25 23.18
N GLN A 74 7.46 -5.44 23.87
CA GLN A 74 7.15 -4.03 24.12
C GLN A 74 7.26 -3.19 22.85
N PHE A 75 8.23 -3.44 21.98
CA PHE A 75 8.39 -2.72 20.71
C PHE A 75 7.24 -3.04 19.74
N GLN A 76 6.76 -4.29 19.71
CA GLN A 76 5.58 -4.66 18.92
C GLN A 76 4.33 -3.91 19.42
N LYS A 77 4.10 -3.87 20.75
CA LYS A 77 3.00 -3.10 21.35
C LYS A 77 3.12 -1.59 21.08
N LEU A 78 4.32 -1.03 21.23
CA LEU A 78 4.61 0.38 20.98
C LEU A 78 4.36 0.75 19.52
N SER A 79 4.80 -0.08 18.58
CA SER A 79 4.62 0.17 17.14
C SER A 79 3.14 0.16 16.73
N LYS A 80 2.31 -0.71 17.34
CA LYS A 80 0.85 -0.66 17.17
C LYS A 80 0.26 0.66 17.69
N LYS A 81 0.74 1.19 18.83
CA LYS A 81 0.30 2.51 19.32
C LYS A 81 0.80 3.65 18.43
N VAL A 82 2.04 3.58 17.93
CA VAL A 82 2.59 4.55 16.97
C VAL A 82 1.75 4.61 15.69
N ALA A 83 1.27 3.47 15.19
CA ALA A 83 0.36 3.41 14.05
C ALA A 83 -0.90 4.29 14.25
N THR A 84 -1.46 4.31 15.47
CA THR A 84 -2.63 5.14 15.81
C THR A 84 -2.36 6.65 15.86
N CYS A 85 -1.09 7.08 15.77
CA CYS A 85 -0.74 8.50 15.67
C CYS A 85 -1.03 9.09 14.27
N THR A 86 -1.36 8.24 13.29
CA THR A 86 -1.63 8.63 11.89
C THR A 86 -2.94 8.03 11.42
N ASP A 87 -3.59 8.64 10.43
CA ASP A 87 -4.84 8.11 9.87
C ASP A 87 -4.61 6.86 9.00
N GLU A 88 -3.37 6.67 8.55
CA GLU A 88 -2.91 5.57 7.70
C GLU A 88 -2.51 4.31 8.50
N GLY A 89 -2.23 4.43 9.79
CA GLY A 89 -2.05 3.23 10.62
C GLY A 89 -0.77 2.43 10.34
N PHE A 90 0.31 3.07 9.90
CA PHE A 90 1.55 2.36 9.54
C PHE A 90 2.25 1.76 10.78
N ASN A 91 2.37 0.43 10.82
CA ASN A 91 3.10 -0.31 11.85
C ASN A 91 4.59 -0.44 11.47
N ILE A 92 5.46 0.21 12.24
CA ILE A 92 6.91 0.25 11.96
C ILE A 92 7.67 -1.03 12.36
N PHE A 93 7.10 -1.87 13.23
CA PHE A 93 7.78 -3.03 13.77
C PHE A 93 8.32 -4.00 12.69
N PRO A 94 7.51 -4.43 11.69
CA PRO A 94 8.00 -5.35 10.66
C PRO A 94 9.18 -4.80 9.86
N ILE A 95 9.21 -3.49 9.63
CA ILE A 95 10.32 -2.83 8.91
C ILE A 95 11.60 -2.86 9.73
N CYS A 96 11.53 -2.44 10.99
CA CYS A 96 12.71 -2.39 11.86
C CYS A 96 13.26 -3.79 12.16
N MET A 97 12.37 -4.78 12.33
CA MET A 97 12.74 -6.10 12.81
C MET A 97 12.92 -7.13 11.70
N LYS A 98 12.84 -6.76 10.41
CA LYS A 98 12.84 -7.70 9.28
C LYS A 98 14.02 -8.70 9.26
N ASP A 99 15.19 -8.29 9.75
CA ASP A 99 16.42 -9.09 9.78
C ASP A 99 16.72 -9.62 11.20
N SER A 100 15.69 -9.80 12.02
CA SER A 100 15.82 -10.22 13.41
C SER A 100 15.40 -11.67 13.63
N LEU A 101 15.97 -12.27 14.69
CA LEU A 101 15.63 -13.63 15.12
C LEU A 101 14.14 -13.81 15.44
N TYR A 102 13.41 -12.73 15.73
CA TYR A 102 11.95 -12.76 15.90
C TYR A 102 11.22 -13.37 14.69
N PHE A 103 11.70 -13.06 13.48
CA PHE A 103 11.17 -13.61 12.24
C PHE A 103 11.92 -14.88 11.78
N GLY A 104 12.81 -15.42 12.61
CA GLY A 104 13.62 -16.59 12.28
C GLY A 104 14.77 -16.29 11.31
N VAL A 105 15.16 -15.02 11.18
CA VAL A 105 16.29 -14.58 10.34
C VAL A 105 17.43 -14.17 11.27
N SER A 106 18.61 -14.77 11.11
CA SER A 106 19.81 -14.29 11.80
C SER A 106 20.44 -13.15 10.98
N GLY A 107 20.64 -12.00 11.63
CA GLY A 107 21.19 -10.82 10.96
C GLY A 107 21.84 -9.84 11.95
N GLY A 108 22.68 -8.95 11.44
CA GLY A 108 23.43 -7.99 12.26
C GLY A 108 22.60 -6.88 12.92
N ARG A 109 21.27 -6.87 12.72
CA ARG A 109 20.37 -5.83 13.23
C ARG A 109 19.60 -6.22 14.50
N ASN A 110 20.05 -7.22 15.25
CA ASN A 110 19.36 -7.62 16.49
C ASN A 110 19.46 -6.53 17.59
N PRO A 111 18.44 -6.43 18.48
CA PRO A 111 18.54 -5.62 19.69
C PRO A 111 19.74 -6.04 20.55
N LYS A 112 20.39 -5.08 21.24
CA LYS A 112 21.57 -5.34 22.08
C LYS A 112 21.26 -5.08 23.55
N THR A 113 21.56 -6.04 24.40
CA THR A 113 21.37 -5.95 25.86
C THR A 113 22.64 -5.46 26.55
N SER A 114 22.52 -4.44 27.39
CA SER A 114 23.61 -3.94 28.23
C SER A 114 23.05 -3.13 29.41
N GLY A 115 23.59 -3.37 30.62
CA GLY A 115 23.26 -2.63 31.83
C GLY A 115 21.78 -2.70 32.22
N GLY A 116 21.15 -3.87 32.09
CA GLY A 116 19.73 -4.08 32.42
C GLY A 116 18.72 -3.50 31.41
N TYR A 117 19.20 -3.00 30.27
CA TYR A 117 18.37 -2.50 29.18
C TYR A 117 18.71 -3.21 27.87
N THR A 118 17.70 -3.38 27.04
CA THR A 118 17.88 -3.73 25.64
C THR A 118 17.66 -2.49 24.77
N SER A 119 18.52 -2.30 23.78
CA SER A 119 18.45 -1.17 22.86
C SER A 119 18.48 -1.60 21.40
N PHE A 120 17.80 -0.83 20.56
CA PHE A 120 17.75 -1.04 19.11
C PHE A 120 17.92 0.30 18.40
N ASN A 121 18.75 0.32 17.37
CA ASN A 121 18.96 1.50 16.54
C ASN A 121 17.95 1.51 15.39
N VAL A 122 16.98 2.42 15.47
CA VAL A 122 16.11 2.77 14.34
C VAL A 122 16.94 3.64 13.40
N THR A 123 17.17 3.13 12.20
CA THR A 123 18.04 3.77 11.21
C THR A 123 17.31 4.89 10.47
N LYS A 124 18.07 5.71 9.74
CA LYS A 124 17.51 6.67 8.78
C LYS A 124 16.62 5.96 7.74
N ALA A 125 17.03 4.79 7.26
CA ALA A 125 16.28 4.02 6.26
C ALA A 125 14.90 3.55 6.80
N ASP A 126 14.84 3.06 8.05
CA ASP A 126 13.56 2.66 8.65
C ASP A 126 12.62 3.87 8.80
N CYS A 127 13.15 5.03 9.18
CA CYS A 127 12.37 6.27 9.26
C CYS A 127 11.86 6.70 7.88
N GLN A 128 12.64 6.52 6.81
CA GLN A 128 12.20 6.81 5.45
C GLN A 128 11.09 5.84 5.00
N GLU A 129 11.21 4.54 5.28
CA GLU A 129 10.12 3.58 5.04
C GLU A 129 8.83 3.99 5.77
N TYR A 130 8.93 4.45 7.03
CA TYR A 130 7.79 4.96 7.79
C TYR A 130 7.12 6.17 7.11
N ILE A 131 7.90 7.21 6.81
CA ILE A 131 7.40 8.45 6.23
C ILE A 131 6.76 8.19 4.86
N TYR A 132 7.46 7.45 3.99
CA TYR A 132 6.94 7.17 2.66
C TYR A 132 5.81 6.16 2.67
N GLY A 133 5.78 5.23 3.64
CA GLY A 133 4.67 4.31 3.83
C GLY A 133 3.35 5.03 4.16
N ILE A 134 3.42 6.05 5.04
CA ILE A 134 2.30 6.94 5.31
C ILE A 134 1.90 7.72 4.06
N LYS A 135 2.88 8.34 3.36
CA LYS A 135 2.59 9.10 2.13
C LYS A 135 1.95 8.23 1.04
N PHE A 136 2.44 7.00 0.88
CA PHE A 136 1.90 6.01 -0.04
C PHE A 136 0.44 5.70 0.30
N ALA A 137 0.15 5.21 1.51
CA ALA A 137 -1.22 4.86 1.90
C ALA A 137 -2.19 6.06 1.81
N ARG A 138 -1.72 7.26 2.20
CA ARG A 138 -2.51 8.50 2.06
C ARG A 138 -2.88 8.78 0.61
N ARG A 139 -1.90 8.70 -0.31
CA ARG A 139 -2.13 8.91 -1.74
C ARG A 139 -3.08 7.86 -2.27
N GLU A 140 -2.80 6.58 -2.03
CA GLU A 140 -3.63 5.48 -2.54
C GLU A 140 -5.07 5.58 -2.05
N TYR A 141 -5.27 5.95 -0.78
CA TYR A 141 -6.62 6.12 -0.25
C TYR A 141 -7.34 7.34 -0.83
N LYS A 142 -6.62 8.44 -1.07
CA LYS A 142 -7.15 9.61 -1.77
C LYS A 142 -7.54 9.26 -3.21
N ASP A 143 -6.67 8.56 -3.94
CA ASP A 143 -6.89 8.15 -5.32
C ASP A 143 -8.10 7.20 -5.42
N PHE A 144 -8.24 6.27 -4.46
CA PHE A 144 -9.41 5.40 -4.38
C PHE A 144 -10.72 6.16 -4.12
N LYS A 145 -10.71 7.13 -3.19
CA LYS A 145 -11.89 7.99 -2.96
C LYS A 145 -12.28 8.78 -4.20
N ALA A 146 -11.30 9.39 -4.86
CA ALA A 146 -11.53 10.16 -6.08
C ALA A 146 -12.08 9.27 -7.20
N TYR A 147 -11.59 8.04 -7.29
CA TYR A 147 -12.09 7.05 -8.23
C TYR A 147 -13.57 6.67 -7.96
N VAL A 148 -13.93 6.42 -6.71
CA VAL A 148 -15.33 6.15 -6.30
C VAL A 148 -16.24 7.35 -6.62
N ASP A 149 -15.79 8.57 -6.29
CA ASP A 149 -16.56 9.80 -6.55
C ASP A 149 -16.72 10.07 -8.06
N LYS A 150 -15.70 9.77 -8.87
CA LYS A 150 -15.77 9.86 -10.33
C LYS A 150 -16.79 8.85 -10.90
N ALA A 151 -16.69 7.59 -10.48
CA ALA A 151 -17.61 6.53 -10.88
C ALA A 151 -19.06 6.88 -10.52
N LEU A 152 -19.30 7.45 -9.33
CA LEU A 152 -20.63 7.89 -8.91
C LEU A 152 -21.20 8.96 -9.86
N LYS A 153 -20.42 10.01 -10.13
CA LYS A 153 -20.85 11.11 -11.01
C LYS A 153 -21.16 10.64 -12.43
N GLU A 154 -20.35 9.76 -12.98
CA GLU A 154 -20.56 9.25 -14.34
C GLU A 154 -21.77 8.30 -14.41
N SER A 155 -22.01 7.49 -13.38
CA SER A 155 -23.24 6.70 -13.27
C SER A 155 -24.49 7.59 -13.12
N GLU A 156 -24.42 8.67 -12.32
CA GLU A 156 -25.51 9.65 -12.18
C GLU A 156 -25.80 10.36 -13.51
N TYR A 157 -24.76 10.73 -14.27
CA TYR A 157 -24.92 11.30 -15.60
C TYR A 157 -25.58 10.30 -16.55
N LEU A 158 -25.11 9.05 -16.60
CA LEU A 158 -25.71 8.00 -17.41
C LEU A 158 -27.20 7.83 -17.10
N LEU A 159 -27.59 7.77 -15.82
CA LEU A 159 -29.00 7.67 -15.44
C LEU A 159 -29.83 8.86 -15.94
N SER A 160 -29.25 10.07 -15.96
CA SER A 160 -29.94 11.27 -16.46
C SER A 160 -30.18 11.26 -17.98
N VAL A 161 -29.37 10.51 -18.75
CA VAL A 161 -29.45 10.49 -20.22
C VAL A 161 -30.01 9.18 -20.79
N VAL A 162 -29.97 8.05 -20.06
CA VAL A 162 -30.38 6.72 -20.54
C VAL A 162 -31.86 6.63 -20.95
N ASN A 163 -32.71 7.48 -20.37
CA ASN A 163 -34.14 7.56 -20.69
C ASN A 163 -34.45 8.63 -21.74
N THR A 164 -33.42 9.26 -22.32
CA THR A 164 -33.59 10.23 -23.40
C THR A 164 -33.40 9.56 -24.76
N ASP A 165 -33.90 10.21 -25.79
CA ASP A 165 -33.71 9.81 -27.19
C ASP A 165 -32.29 10.12 -27.68
N LYS A 166 -31.46 10.75 -26.83
CA LYS A 166 -30.06 11.11 -27.11
C LYS A 166 -29.09 9.98 -26.84
N VAL A 167 -29.59 8.80 -26.48
CA VAL A 167 -28.76 7.67 -26.09
C VAL A 167 -29.22 6.40 -26.81
N TYR A 168 -28.33 5.82 -27.61
CA TYR A 168 -28.51 4.49 -28.18
C TYR A 168 -28.04 3.43 -27.19
N VAL A 169 -28.89 2.44 -26.91
CA VAL A 169 -28.54 1.27 -26.09
C VAL A 169 -28.42 0.05 -27.02
N ASP A 170 -27.24 -0.56 -27.07
CA ASP A 170 -27.01 -1.81 -27.80
C ASP A 170 -27.64 -2.98 -27.03
N GLU A 171 -28.85 -3.35 -27.44
CA GLU A 171 -29.66 -4.36 -26.77
C GLU A 171 -29.09 -5.78 -26.87
N VAL A 172 -28.15 -6.02 -27.80
CA VAL A 172 -27.41 -7.29 -27.92
C VAL A 172 -26.47 -7.49 -26.73
N ASN A 173 -25.88 -6.40 -26.24
CA ASN A 173 -24.96 -6.40 -25.09
C ASN A 173 -25.67 -6.11 -23.76
N TYR A 174 -26.80 -5.38 -23.79
CA TYR A 174 -27.62 -5.04 -22.63
C TYR A 174 -29.08 -5.37 -22.90
N LYS A 175 -29.55 -6.53 -22.41
CA LYS A 175 -30.88 -7.13 -22.69
C LYS A 175 -32.01 -6.13 -22.99
N THR A 176 -32.18 -5.10 -22.18
CA THR A 176 -33.15 -3.99 -22.40
C THR A 176 -32.67 -2.69 -21.75
N ARG A 177 -33.13 -1.54 -22.26
CA ARG A 177 -32.97 -0.21 -21.62
C ARG A 177 -33.48 -0.17 -20.17
N ALA A 178 -34.59 -0.86 -19.89
CA ALA A 178 -35.17 -0.95 -18.56
C ALA A 178 -34.26 -1.71 -17.57
N ALA A 179 -33.63 -2.81 -18.01
CA ALA A 179 -32.65 -3.54 -17.21
C ALA A 179 -31.41 -2.70 -16.92
N LEU A 180 -30.89 -1.99 -17.92
CA LEU A 180 -29.77 -1.05 -17.76
C LEU A 180 -30.09 0.02 -16.72
N THR A 181 -31.26 0.66 -16.81
CA THR A 181 -31.68 1.71 -15.88
C THR A 181 -31.66 1.20 -14.43
N LYS A 182 -32.27 0.04 -14.16
CA LYS A 182 -32.29 -0.57 -12.82
C LYS A 182 -30.90 -0.90 -12.29
N ASP A 183 -30.01 -1.42 -13.14
CA ASP A 183 -28.63 -1.73 -12.76
C ASP A 183 -27.83 -0.47 -12.42
N VAL A 184 -28.04 0.62 -13.18
CA VAL A 184 -27.41 1.92 -12.93
C VAL A 184 -27.91 2.54 -11.62
N GLU A 185 -29.22 2.52 -11.35
CA GLU A 185 -29.79 2.99 -10.08
C GLU A 185 -29.20 2.26 -8.88
N LYS A 186 -29.13 0.92 -8.94
CA LYS A 186 -28.51 0.10 -7.91
C LYS A 186 -27.03 0.43 -7.72
N THR A 187 -26.32 0.67 -8.82
CA THR A 187 -24.90 1.04 -8.81
C THR A 187 -24.68 2.40 -8.15
N ILE A 188 -25.49 3.41 -8.49
CA ILE A 188 -25.48 4.73 -7.86
C ILE A 188 -25.71 4.61 -6.36
N ALA A 189 -26.73 3.85 -5.94
CA ALA A 189 -27.03 3.67 -4.52
C ALA A 189 -25.83 3.10 -3.75
N ASN A 190 -25.20 2.05 -4.28
CA ASN A 190 -24.02 1.42 -3.68
C ASN A 190 -22.80 2.36 -3.65
N LEU A 191 -22.53 3.06 -4.75
CA LEU A 191 -21.42 4.02 -4.88
C LEU A 191 -21.58 5.21 -3.93
N ARG A 192 -22.80 5.71 -3.77
CA ARG A 192 -23.12 6.82 -2.87
C ARG A 192 -22.88 6.44 -1.41
N GLU A 193 -23.32 5.26 -1.00
CA GLU A 193 -23.04 4.76 0.34
C GLU A 193 -21.55 4.50 0.57
N LEU A 194 -20.86 3.87 -0.39
CA LEU A 194 -19.42 3.63 -0.31
C LEU A 194 -18.65 4.96 -0.21
N SER A 195 -18.99 5.95 -1.04
CA SER A 195 -18.40 7.30 -0.98
C SER A 195 -18.58 7.92 0.40
N LYS A 196 -19.79 7.86 0.97
CA LYS A 196 -20.09 8.36 2.32
C LYS A 196 -19.26 7.65 3.39
N TYR A 197 -19.14 6.33 3.30
CA TYR A 197 -18.31 5.52 4.20
C TYR A 197 -16.84 5.92 4.12
N LEU A 198 -16.25 5.95 2.92
CA LEU A 198 -14.84 6.28 2.75
C LEU A 198 -14.53 7.72 3.22
N LYS A 199 -15.44 8.67 3.00
CA LYS A 199 -15.29 10.05 3.49
C LYS A 199 -15.21 10.13 5.01
N LYS A 200 -15.97 9.30 5.73
CA LYS A 200 -16.00 9.28 7.21
C LYS A 200 -14.93 8.38 7.84
N THR A 201 -14.43 7.39 7.11
CA THR A 201 -13.53 6.37 7.65
C THR A 201 -12.07 6.69 7.36
N LYS A 202 -11.22 6.61 8.39
CA LYS A 202 -9.75 6.68 8.27
C LYS A 202 -9.21 5.37 7.72
N PHE A 203 -8.15 5.40 6.92
CA PHE A 203 -7.58 4.18 6.31
C PHE A 203 -7.27 3.10 7.34
N ARG A 204 -6.68 3.45 8.48
CA ARG A 204 -6.35 2.51 9.56
C ARG A 204 -7.56 1.74 10.12
N ASN A 205 -8.75 2.35 10.02
CA ASN A 205 -10.00 1.83 10.55
C ASN A 205 -10.75 0.97 9.52
N LEU A 206 -10.34 0.95 8.25
CA LEU A 206 -10.94 0.10 7.23
C LEU A 206 -10.76 -1.40 7.55
N SER A 207 -11.65 -2.25 7.03
CA SER A 207 -11.46 -3.71 7.02
C SER A 207 -10.17 -4.12 6.32
N GLU A 208 -9.69 -5.33 6.60
CA GLU A 208 -8.53 -5.90 5.91
C GLU A 208 -8.75 -5.95 4.39
N THR A 209 -9.95 -6.33 3.96
CA THR A 209 -10.35 -6.35 2.54
C THR A 209 -10.30 -4.97 1.89
N MET A 210 -10.75 -3.93 2.58
CA MET A 210 -10.69 -2.56 2.06
C MET A 210 -9.28 -2.00 2.05
N LYS A 211 -8.48 -2.28 3.08
CA LYS A 211 -7.05 -1.95 3.06
C LYS A 211 -6.37 -2.61 1.88
N ALA A 212 -6.63 -3.91 1.63
CA ALA A 212 -6.10 -4.62 0.48
C ALA A 212 -6.48 -3.95 -0.85
N ARG A 213 -7.75 -3.63 -1.07
CA ARG A 213 -8.20 -2.88 -2.26
C ARG A 213 -7.46 -1.55 -2.42
N VAL A 214 -7.17 -0.90 -1.30
CA VAL A 214 -6.54 0.42 -1.29
C VAL A 214 -5.01 0.36 -1.41
N VAL A 215 -4.28 -0.67 -0.99
CA VAL A 215 -2.81 -0.65 -1.07
C VAL A 215 -2.17 -1.78 -1.84
N LEU A 216 -2.90 -2.86 -2.10
CA LEU A 216 -2.40 -4.00 -2.87
C LEU A 216 -2.82 -3.88 -4.34
N GLU A 217 -1.96 -4.39 -5.20
CA GLU A 217 -2.31 -4.69 -6.58
C GLU A 217 -3.01 -6.05 -6.56
N VAL A 218 -4.31 -6.09 -6.89
CA VAL A 218 -5.10 -7.31 -6.93
C VAL A 218 -5.67 -7.43 -8.34
N GLY A 219 -5.27 -8.46 -9.07
CA GLY A 219 -5.56 -8.62 -10.51
C GLY A 219 -4.31 -8.40 -11.38
N GLY A 220 -4.20 -9.17 -12.46
CA GLY A 220 -2.97 -9.37 -13.23
C GLY A 220 -2.40 -8.12 -13.91
N ALA A 221 -1.08 -8.11 -14.08
CA ALA A 221 -0.29 -6.96 -14.47
C ALA A 221 -0.56 -6.38 -15.88
N ASN A 222 -1.42 -6.98 -16.72
CA ASN A 222 -1.43 -6.75 -18.17
C ASN A 222 -2.70 -6.15 -18.77
N GLU A 223 -3.75 -5.82 -18.00
CA GLU A 223 -4.99 -5.31 -18.59
C GLU A 223 -5.04 -3.77 -18.67
N LYS A 224 -4.82 -3.23 -19.88
CA LYS A 224 -4.69 -1.79 -20.18
C LYS A 224 -5.77 -0.81 -19.64
N ASN A 225 -6.91 -1.30 -19.14
CA ASN A 225 -7.94 -0.44 -18.55
C ASN A 225 -8.64 -1.20 -17.41
N GLU A 226 -7.88 -1.70 -16.44
CA GLU A 226 -8.33 -1.85 -15.05
C GLU A 226 -8.00 -0.56 -14.27
N TRP A 227 -8.54 -0.35 -13.08
CA TRP A 227 -7.96 0.65 -12.18
C TRP A 227 -6.54 0.17 -11.82
N GLY A 228 -5.61 0.52 -12.69
CA GLY A 228 -4.26 -0.03 -12.76
C GLY A 228 -3.40 0.66 -11.72
N LYS A 229 -3.48 0.18 -10.48
CA LYS A 229 -2.39 0.39 -9.55
C LYS A 229 -1.19 -0.40 -10.03
N ARG A 230 -0.40 0.18 -10.91
CA ARG A 230 1.02 -0.17 -11.00
C ARG A 230 1.77 0.65 -9.98
N SER A 231 1.63 0.25 -8.71
CA SER A 231 2.59 0.61 -7.68
C SER A 231 3.97 0.08 -8.04
N MET A 232 4.07 -1.07 -8.72
CA MET A 232 5.32 -1.67 -9.20
C MET A 232 5.24 -2.20 -10.64
N THR A 233 6.33 -2.09 -11.39
CA THR A 233 6.47 -2.60 -12.76
C THR A 233 7.41 -3.81 -12.79
N TYR A 234 7.07 -4.84 -13.56
CA TYR A 234 7.94 -6.00 -13.77
C TYR A 234 9.14 -5.62 -14.64
N THR A 235 10.32 -6.12 -14.29
CA THR A 235 11.57 -5.94 -15.05
C THR A 235 12.40 -7.21 -14.99
N ASP A 236 12.96 -7.62 -16.12
CA ASP A 236 13.85 -8.81 -16.23
C ASP A 236 15.24 -8.59 -15.62
N GLY A 237 15.60 -7.34 -15.29
CA GLY A 237 16.90 -6.98 -14.68
C GLY A 237 16.91 -6.99 -13.15
N ASN A 238 18.12 -6.99 -12.57
CA ASN A 238 18.36 -6.95 -11.12
C ASN A 238 18.12 -5.58 -10.45
N THR A 239 17.43 -4.64 -11.11
CA THR A 239 17.19 -3.31 -10.54
C THR A 239 16.02 -3.34 -9.57
N ASP A 240 16.31 -3.20 -8.28
CA ASP A 240 15.31 -3.31 -7.21
C ASP A 240 14.88 -1.94 -6.65
N LYS A 241 13.64 -1.54 -6.94
CA LYS A 241 13.04 -0.32 -6.38
C LYS A 241 11.83 -0.65 -5.51
N THR A 242 12.02 -1.40 -4.45
CA THR A 242 10.91 -1.95 -3.61
C THR A 242 10.57 -1.12 -2.35
N ALA A 243 11.33 -0.07 -2.06
CA ALA A 243 11.09 0.84 -0.93
C ALA A 243 9.75 1.59 -1.06
N PHE A 244 9.12 1.96 0.07
CA PHE A 244 7.89 2.77 0.02
C PHE A 244 8.07 4.10 -0.70
N LYS A 245 9.29 4.65 -0.70
CA LYS A 245 9.65 5.83 -1.50
C LYS A 245 9.32 5.63 -2.98
N TYR A 246 9.71 4.49 -3.56
CA TYR A 246 9.51 4.22 -4.98
C TYR A 246 8.05 3.90 -5.31
N LEU A 247 7.36 3.18 -4.41
CA LEU A 247 5.91 2.95 -4.51
C LEU A 247 5.16 4.30 -4.49
N TYR A 248 5.51 5.20 -3.57
CA TYR A 248 4.98 6.57 -3.51
C TYR A 248 5.39 7.44 -4.71
N GLN A 249 6.44 7.10 -5.43
CA GLN A 249 6.83 7.82 -6.65
C GLN A 249 6.26 7.18 -7.93
N ARG A 250 5.56 6.04 -7.82
CA ARG A 250 5.15 5.20 -8.97
C ARG A 250 6.34 4.81 -9.85
N LYS A 251 7.49 4.58 -9.20
CA LYS A 251 8.77 4.19 -9.82
C LYS A 251 9.29 2.87 -9.28
N ALA A 252 8.47 2.11 -8.56
CA ALA A 252 8.89 0.81 -8.08
C ALA A 252 8.99 -0.15 -9.26
N CYS A 253 10.03 -0.97 -9.25
CA CYS A 253 10.27 -2.02 -10.22
C CYS A 253 11.00 -3.19 -9.57
N GLY A 254 10.84 -4.38 -10.14
CA GLY A 254 11.59 -5.57 -9.75
C GLY A 254 11.01 -6.85 -10.35
N HIS A 255 11.71 -7.97 -10.16
CA HIS A 255 11.26 -9.29 -10.59
C HIS A 255 10.13 -9.83 -9.67
N THR A 256 9.38 -10.85 -10.10
CA THR A 256 8.38 -11.66 -9.35
C THR A 256 8.65 -11.81 -7.85
N ARG A 257 9.84 -12.28 -7.44
CA ARG A 257 10.20 -12.43 -6.02
C ARG A 257 10.19 -11.13 -5.22
N ARG A 258 10.33 -9.99 -5.88
CA ARG A 258 10.24 -8.66 -5.26
C ARG A 258 8.79 -8.20 -5.12
N PHE A 259 7.90 -8.57 -6.04
CA PHE A 259 6.44 -8.39 -5.90
C PHE A 259 5.92 -9.08 -4.66
N THR A 260 6.27 -10.35 -4.47
CA THR A 260 5.85 -11.12 -3.31
C THR A 260 6.34 -10.48 -2.00
N LYS A 261 7.62 -10.08 -1.94
CA LYS A 261 8.20 -9.35 -0.79
C LYS A 261 7.52 -8.02 -0.50
N VAL A 262 7.17 -7.23 -1.53
CA VAL A 262 6.47 -5.96 -1.36
C VAL A 262 5.05 -6.17 -0.84
N ALA A 263 4.32 -7.17 -1.36
CA ALA A 263 3.00 -7.55 -0.85
C ALA A 263 3.08 -8.00 0.62
N CYS A 264 4.04 -8.86 0.98
CA CYS A 264 4.32 -9.25 2.36
C CYS A 264 4.55 -8.03 3.27
N LYS A 265 5.37 -7.08 2.82
CA LYS A 265 5.64 -5.83 3.53
C LYS A 265 4.37 -5.02 3.75
N MET A 266 3.58 -4.79 2.70
CA MET A 266 2.32 -4.04 2.78
C MET A 266 1.33 -4.70 3.75
N CYS A 267 1.19 -6.03 3.67
CA CYS A 267 0.33 -6.78 4.59
C CYS A 267 0.76 -6.62 6.05
N ALA A 268 2.06 -6.76 6.33
CA ALA A 268 2.60 -6.66 7.67
C ALA A 268 2.44 -5.25 8.27
N VAL A 269 2.70 -4.19 7.50
CA VAL A 269 2.69 -2.81 8.02
C VAL A 269 1.29 -2.21 8.13
N PHE A 270 0.33 -2.63 7.30
CA PHE A 270 -1.05 -2.14 7.34
C PHE A 270 -2.03 -3.09 8.04
N GLY A 271 -1.56 -4.28 8.44
CA GLY A 271 -2.37 -5.30 9.10
C GLY A 271 -3.43 -5.85 8.15
N ILE A 272 -2.99 -6.42 7.03
CA ILE A 272 -3.86 -6.98 6.00
C ILE A 272 -3.69 -8.50 5.99
N GLY A 273 -4.62 -9.19 6.64
CA GLY A 273 -4.77 -10.63 6.52
C GLY A 273 -3.55 -11.47 6.90
N GLU A 274 -3.67 -12.77 6.61
CA GLU A 274 -2.61 -13.76 6.66
C GLU A 274 -1.98 -13.86 5.27
N TYR A 275 -0.69 -13.57 5.16
CA TYR A 275 0.09 -13.65 3.93
C TYR A 275 0.72 -15.03 3.82
N ASP A 276 0.49 -15.68 2.68
CA ASP A 276 1.12 -16.93 2.28
C ASP A 276 1.78 -16.73 0.90
N GLN A 277 3.07 -17.03 0.80
CA GLN A 277 3.75 -17.11 -0.49
C GLN A 277 3.66 -18.52 -1.01
N ILE A 278 3.42 -18.61 -2.30
CA ILE A 278 3.19 -19.85 -3.02
C ILE A 278 4.28 -20.01 -4.06
N LYS A 279 4.94 -21.16 -4.08
CA LYS A 279 5.84 -21.56 -5.17
C LYS A 279 5.24 -22.73 -5.94
N GLY A 280 5.27 -22.61 -7.26
CA GLY A 280 4.96 -23.69 -8.21
C GLY A 280 6.13 -23.90 -9.16
N MET A 281 6.24 -25.09 -9.74
CA MET A 281 7.10 -25.32 -10.89
C MET A 281 6.29 -25.02 -12.16
N THR A 282 6.91 -24.33 -13.10
CA THR A 282 6.41 -24.18 -14.48
C THR A 282 6.85 -25.38 -15.31
N ASP A 283 6.20 -25.62 -16.45
CA ASP A 283 6.51 -26.75 -17.34
C ASP A 283 7.92 -26.66 -17.95
N GLU A 284 8.54 -25.48 -17.90
CA GLU A 284 9.93 -25.20 -18.32
C GLU A 284 10.95 -25.32 -17.18
N GLY A 285 10.53 -25.73 -15.97
CA GLY A 285 11.42 -25.88 -14.80
C GLY A 285 11.70 -24.58 -14.03
N TYR A 286 11.15 -23.43 -14.45
CA TYR A 286 11.21 -22.18 -13.66
C TYR A 286 10.26 -22.22 -12.47
N VAL A 287 10.66 -21.60 -11.35
CA VAL A 287 9.79 -21.46 -10.17
C VAL A 287 8.91 -20.22 -10.34
N ALA A 288 7.62 -20.42 -10.60
CA ALA A 288 6.63 -19.36 -10.52
C ALA A 288 6.32 -19.06 -9.05
N GLU A 289 6.21 -17.78 -8.71
CA GLU A 289 5.78 -17.34 -7.38
C GLU A 289 4.46 -16.60 -7.46
N ALA A 290 3.53 -16.95 -6.57
CA ALA A 290 2.30 -16.22 -6.35
C ALA A 290 2.19 -15.90 -4.85
N VAL A 291 1.28 -15.01 -4.50
CA VAL A 291 0.91 -14.78 -3.10
C VAL A 291 -0.58 -14.95 -2.93
N LYS A 292 -0.93 -15.49 -1.78
CA LYS A 292 -2.30 -15.59 -1.29
C LYS A 292 -2.39 -14.82 0.00
N ILE A 293 -3.36 -13.93 0.07
CA ILE A 293 -3.60 -13.09 1.24
C ILE A 293 -5.01 -13.38 1.72
N LYS A 294 -5.11 -14.12 2.82
CA LYS A 294 -6.38 -14.47 3.45
C LYS A 294 -6.80 -13.35 4.38
N MET A 295 -7.94 -12.75 4.12
CA MET A 295 -8.44 -11.58 4.84
C MET A 295 -9.81 -11.85 5.46
N LYS A 296 -10.13 -11.12 6.52
CA LYS A 296 -11.48 -11.04 7.07
C LYS A 296 -12.19 -9.76 6.63
N ALA A 297 -13.40 -9.92 6.13
CA ALA A 297 -14.33 -8.84 5.89
C ALA A 297 -15.02 -8.39 7.20
N TYR A 298 -15.69 -7.24 7.21
CA TYR A 298 -16.47 -6.80 8.39
C TYR A 298 -17.56 -7.81 8.77
N SER A 299 -18.16 -8.47 7.79
CA SER A 299 -19.15 -9.52 8.02
C SER A 299 -18.55 -10.83 8.59
N GLY A 300 -17.26 -10.87 8.92
CA GLY A 300 -16.54 -12.08 9.35
C GLY A 300 -16.24 -13.09 8.25
N LYS A 301 -16.73 -12.86 7.01
CA LYS A 301 -16.48 -13.76 5.87
C LYS A 301 -15.00 -13.69 5.47
N THR A 302 -14.46 -14.85 5.13
CA THR A 302 -13.09 -14.95 4.61
C THR A 302 -13.06 -14.61 3.13
N ARG A 303 -12.12 -13.73 2.75
CA ARG A 303 -11.79 -13.40 1.36
C ARG A 303 -10.32 -13.67 1.09
N TYR A 304 -9.99 -13.87 -0.17
CA TYR A 304 -8.60 -14.08 -0.58
C TYR A 304 -8.23 -13.11 -1.69
N ALA A 305 -7.17 -12.33 -1.52
CA ALA A 305 -6.50 -11.69 -2.65
C ALA A 305 -5.42 -12.64 -3.14
N VAL A 306 -5.36 -12.82 -4.45
CA VAL A 306 -4.29 -13.55 -5.12
C VAL A 306 -3.51 -12.53 -5.93
N VAL A 307 -2.21 -12.44 -5.72
CA VAL A 307 -1.31 -11.66 -6.58
C VAL A 307 -0.44 -12.67 -7.30
N GLU A 308 -0.76 -12.91 -8.57
CA GLU A 308 0.00 -13.75 -9.49
C GLU A 308 0.88 -12.85 -10.35
N VAL A 309 2.15 -13.24 -10.52
CA VAL A 309 3.07 -12.60 -11.47
C VAL A 309 3.48 -13.69 -12.47
N GLY A 310 2.69 -13.85 -13.53
CA GLY A 310 2.87 -14.86 -14.58
C GLY A 310 1.78 -15.94 -14.59
N GLU A 311 1.82 -16.82 -15.60
CA GLU A 311 0.94 -17.99 -15.69
C GLU A 311 1.37 -19.02 -14.65
N PHE A 312 0.68 -19.02 -13.52
CA PHE A 312 0.88 -20.01 -12.49
C PHE A 312 0.22 -21.32 -12.95
N CYS A 313 0.99 -22.28 -13.49
CA CYS A 313 0.45 -23.56 -13.97
C CYS A 313 -0.31 -24.29 -12.84
N PRO A 314 -1.63 -24.53 -12.98
CA PRO A 314 -2.40 -25.27 -12.00
C PRO A 314 -2.17 -26.78 -12.16
N TYR A 315 -1.69 -27.44 -11.11
CA TYR A 315 -1.63 -28.91 -11.04
C TYR A 315 -2.77 -29.41 -10.12
N ASP A 316 -3.66 -30.27 -10.64
CA ASP A 316 -4.64 -31.09 -9.89
C ASP A 316 -5.37 -30.44 -8.70
N GLY A 317 -5.93 -29.24 -8.89
CA GLY A 317 -6.69 -28.54 -7.84
C GLY A 317 -5.84 -27.92 -6.72
N TYR A 318 -4.51 -28.00 -6.86
CA TYR A 318 -3.51 -27.38 -6.01
C TYR A 318 -2.83 -26.20 -6.72
N VAL A 319 -2.39 -25.23 -5.91
CA VAL A 319 -1.68 -24.03 -6.38
C VAL A 319 -0.22 -24.12 -5.92
N GLY A 320 0.29 -25.24 -5.39
CA GLY A 320 1.69 -25.36 -4.94
C GLY A 320 1.86 -25.36 -3.41
N PHE A 321 3.03 -24.94 -2.92
CA PHE A 321 3.46 -25.12 -1.51
C PHE A 321 3.85 -23.80 -0.82
N GLU A 322 3.58 -23.69 0.48
CA GLU A 322 4.09 -22.61 1.35
C GLU A 322 5.63 -22.67 1.47
N THR A 323 6.31 -21.50 1.47
CA THR A 323 7.77 -21.38 1.21
C THR A 323 8.63 -21.04 2.44
N TRP A 324 9.95 -21.09 2.22
CA TRP A 324 11.07 -20.86 3.16
C TRP A 324 11.22 -19.41 3.68
N SER A 325 12.03 -19.22 4.72
CA SER A 325 12.18 -17.99 5.54
C SER A 325 12.65 -16.72 4.82
N ALA A 326 13.51 -16.83 3.80
CA ALA A 326 14.12 -15.67 3.12
C ALA A 326 13.14 -14.85 2.24
N ASP A 327 11.94 -15.39 2.02
CA ASP A 327 10.98 -14.83 1.08
C ASP A 327 9.85 -14.05 1.77
N THR A 328 9.67 -14.23 3.09
CA THR A 328 8.65 -13.55 3.90
C THR A 328 9.21 -12.70 5.05
N PRO A 329 10.24 -11.85 4.83
CA PRO A 329 11.04 -11.21 5.90
C PRO A 329 10.26 -10.24 6.80
N TYR A 330 8.99 -9.95 6.50
CA TYR A 330 8.14 -9.04 7.28
C TYR A 330 7.02 -9.77 8.05
N CYS A 331 6.84 -11.07 7.81
CA CYS A 331 5.82 -11.90 8.44
C CYS A 331 6.48 -13.06 9.19
N ARG A 332 5.83 -13.56 10.24
CA ARG A 332 6.36 -14.69 11.02
C ARG A 332 6.36 -15.96 10.19
N TRP A 333 7.50 -16.65 10.18
CA TRP A 333 7.66 -17.93 9.49
C TRP A 333 6.72 -19.01 10.04
N LYS A 334 6.09 -19.78 9.13
CA LYS A 334 5.40 -21.03 9.43
C LYS A 334 6.34 -22.19 9.10
N LYS A 335 6.61 -23.05 10.08
CA LYS A 335 7.63 -24.11 9.98
C LYS A 335 7.31 -25.25 9.03
N ASN A 336 6.06 -25.40 8.57
CA ASN A 336 5.63 -26.59 7.85
C ASN A 336 5.20 -26.24 6.43
N HIS A 337 5.75 -26.96 5.45
CA HIS A 337 5.21 -26.97 4.10
C HIS A 337 3.77 -27.44 4.13
N ARG A 338 2.86 -26.65 3.56
CA ARG A 338 1.45 -27.01 3.40
C ARG A 338 1.08 -26.87 1.94
N VAL A 339 0.35 -27.86 1.45
CA VAL A 339 -0.25 -27.82 0.13
C VAL A 339 -1.35 -26.76 0.13
N ILE A 340 -1.31 -25.84 -0.83
CA ILE A 340 -2.32 -24.79 -0.96
C ILE A 340 -3.35 -25.22 -2.01
N LYS A 341 -4.60 -25.41 -1.57
CA LYS A 341 -5.73 -25.69 -2.47
C LYS A 341 -6.14 -24.45 -3.27
N LYS A 342 -6.68 -24.68 -4.47
CA LYS A 342 -7.26 -23.63 -5.34
C LYS A 342 -8.37 -22.88 -4.60
N ILE A 343 -8.30 -21.55 -4.65
CA ILE A 343 -9.32 -20.69 -4.06
C ILE A 343 -10.48 -20.56 -5.05
N LYS A 344 -11.70 -20.88 -4.62
CA LYS A 344 -12.90 -20.71 -5.45
C LYS A 344 -13.04 -19.24 -5.83
N LYS A 345 -13.38 -18.94 -7.10
CA LYS A 345 -13.59 -17.55 -7.58
C LYS A 345 -14.54 -16.75 -6.67
N THR A 346 -15.57 -17.39 -6.13
CA THR A 346 -16.54 -16.78 -5.20
C THR A 346 -15.94 -16.32 -3.87
N GLN A 347 -14.79 -16.85 -3.47
CA GLN A 347 -14.06 -16.51 -2.25
C GLN A 347 -12.94 -15.49 -2.50
N GLN A 348 -12.58 -15.25 -3.76
CA GLN A 348 -11.57 -14.27 -4.11
C GLN A 348 -12.11 -12.85 -3.93
N LEU A 349 -11.23 -11.93 -3.57
CA LEU A 349 -11.50 -10.50 -3.64
C LEU A 349 -11.75 -10.19 -5.12
N ARG A 350 -12.97 -9.78 -5.46
CA ARG A 350 -13.30 -9.44 -6.85
C ARG A 350 -12.34 -8.37 -7.33
N ASN A 351 -11.68 -8.61 -8.47
CA ASN A 351 -10.90 -7.58 -9.16
C ASN A 351 -11.77 -6.34 -9.30
N ILE A 352 -11.20 -5.18 -9.01
CA ILE A 352 -11.83 -3.90 -9.36
C ILE A 352 -11.61 -3.76 -10.86
N THR A 353 -12.44 -4.47 -11.60
CA THR A 353 -12.43 -4.42 -13.04
C THR A 353 -13.10 -3.10 -13.37
N LEU A 354 -12.35 -2.15 -13.94
CA LEU A 354 -12.99 -1.23 -14.86
C LEU A 354 -13.60 -2.15 -15.91
N THR A 355 -14.91 -2.36 -15.92
CA THR A 355 -15.53 -3.05 -17.05
C THR A 355 -15.25 -2.18 -18.25
N LYS A 356 -14.19 -2.56 -18.91
CA LYS A 356 -13.56 -1.87 -19.99
C LYS A 356 -14.53 -2.01 -21.13
N ARG A 357 -15.28 -0.94 -21.42
CA ARG A 357 -16.03 -0.82 -22.68
C ARG A 357 -17.07 -1.93 -22.89
N GLN A 358 -18.17 -1.93 -22.14
CA GLN A 358 -19.40 -2.30 -22.85
C GLN A 358 -19.78 -1.07 -23.66
N LYS A 359 -19.32 -1.10 -24.92
CA LYS A 359 -19.64 -0.21 -26.03
C LYS A 359 -21.13 -0.35 -26.40
N ALA A 360 -21.99 -0.12 -25.42
CA ALA A 360 -23.41 -0.38 -25.57
C ALA A 360 -24.23 0.87 -25.38
N VAL A 361 -23.62 2.01 -25.03
CA VAL A 361 -24.36 3.24 -24.77
C VAL A 361 -23.63 4.40 -25.45
N TYR A 362 -24.28 5.07 -26.39
CA TYR A 362 -23.65 6.13 -27.18
C TYR A 362 -24.51 7.39 -27.23
N GLU A 363 -23.86 8.55 -27.22
CA GLU A 363 -24.52 9.82 -27.47
C GLU A 363 -24.98 9.90 -28.94
N LEU A 364 -26.24 10.26 -29.15
CA LEU A 364 -26.83 10.48 -30.46
C LEU A 364 -26.77 11.97 -30.81
N SER A 365 -26.57 12.26 -32.08
CA SER A 365 -26.69 13.60 -32.64
C SER A 365 -28.16 14.06 -32.61
N PRO A 366 -28.47 15.36 -32.83
CA PRO A 366 -29.84 15.86 -32.90
C PRO A 366 -30.72 15.13 -33.95
N ASP A 367 -30.09 14.57 -34.97
CA ASP A 367 -30.66 13.78 -36.06
C ASP A 367 -30.65 12.26 -35.80
N GLY A 368 -30.28 11.81 -34.59
CA GLY A 368 -30.37 10.41 -34.16
C GLY A 368 -29.23 9.51 -34.64
N LEU A 369 -28.17 10.07 -35.23
CA LEU A 369 -26.98 9.31 -35.62
C LEU A 369 -26.06 9.10 -34.42
N ASN A 370 -25.51 7.89 -34.29
CA ASN A 370 -24.56 7.56 -33.24
C ASN A 370 -23.26 8.36 -33.43
N LEU A 371 -22.93 9.25 -32.49
CA LEU A 371 -21.73 10.09 -32.51
C LEU A 371 -20.44 9.33 -32.14
N GLY A 372 -20.53 8.04 -31.80
CA GLY A 372 -19.40 7.19 -31.43
C GLY A 372 -18.79 7.53 -30.06
N LYS A 373 -19.43 8.41 -29.28
CA LYS A 373 -18.98 8.78 -27.94
C LYS A 373 -19.61 7.85 -26.91
N ASP A 374 -18.81 6.90 -26.44
CA ASP A 374 -19.21 5.91 -25.43
C ASP A 374 -19.59 6.59 -24.09
N LEU A 375 -20.78 6.28 -23.57
CA LEU A 375 -21.18 6.57 -22.20
C LEU A 375 -20.76 5.42 -21.27
N VAL A 376 -19.99 5.75 -20.23
CA VAL A 376 -19.23 4.76 -19.46
C VAL A 376 -19.99 4.30 -18.22
N ILE A 377 -20.25 3.00 -18.11
CA ILE A 377 -20.78 2.35 -16.90
C ILE A 377 -19.62 1.94 -15.99
N TYR A 378 -19.56 2.45 -14.77
CA TYR A 378 -18.56 2.03 -13.79
C TYR A 378 -19.13 0.94 -12.87
N ASN A 379 -18.77 -0.31 -13.13
CA ASN A 379 -19.03 -1.40 -12.18
C ASN A 379 -17.95 -1.45 -11.09
N LEU A 380 -18.05 -0.55 -10.13
CA LEU A 380 -17.34 -0.71 -8.85
C LEU A 380 -18.21 -1.54 -7.91
N ASP A 381 -18.29 -2.85 -8.16
CA ASP A 381 -18.96 -3.77 -7.24
C ASP A 381 -18.02 -4.13 -6.08
N VAL A 382 -18.02 -3.28 -5.06
CA VAL A 382 -17.46 -3.60 -3.75
C VAL A 382 -18.61 -4.05 -2.86
N PRO A 383 -18.78 -5.36 -2.61
CA PRO A 383 -19.90 -5.87 -1.83
C PRO A 383 -19.93 -5.21 -0.45
N LYS A 384 -21.10 -4.73 -0.01
CA LYS A 384 -21.28 -4.16 1.35
C LYS A 384 -20.76 -5.07 2.45
N SER A 385 -20.77 -6.40 2.25
CA SER A 385 -20.19 -7.35 3.20
C SER A 385 -18.69 -7.14 3.45
N GLU A 386 -17.99 -6.41 2.58
CA GLU A 386 -16.54 -6.23 2.58
C GLU A 386 -16.04 -4.91 3.17
N TRP A 387 -16.94 -3.97 3.53
CA TRP A 387 -16.59 -2.65 4.06
C TRP A 387 -17.47 -2.15 5.21
#